data_AF-A0AAD8QAU9-F1
#
_entry.id   AF-A0AAD8QAU9-F1
#
_cell.length_a   1.000
_cell.length_b   1.000
_cell.length_c   1.000
_cell.angle_alpha   90.00
_cell.angle_beta   90.00
_cell.angle_gamma   90.00
#
_symmetry.space_group_name_H-M   'P 1'
#
loop_
_entity.id
_entity.type
_entity.pdbx_description
1 polymer ?
#
loop_
_entity_poly.entity_id
_entity_poly.type
_entity_poly.pdbx_seq_one_letter_code
_entity_poly.pdbx_strand_id
1 'polypeptide(L)'
;MEPHSSLSIPSAYRFSVSLYCLSIPPSDTIPNATPKLNHKNHPYEMPADDRSGKQAAAQQAVDILHEISTILNCHLDRRTLSICISMIENGVNPEALASVVKELRKESQEVDAQIASRRR
;
A
#
# COMPACT_ATOMS: atom_id res chain seq x y z
N MET A 1 -9.45 10.02 -36.28
CA MET A 1 -10.61 9.24 -35.81
C MET A 1 -10.13 7.80 -35.73
N GLU A 2 -9.44 7.46 -34.65
CA GLU A 2 -8.85 6.14 -34.42
C GLU A 2 -9.54 5.53 -33.19
N PRO A 3 -10.02 4.28 -33.25
CA PRO A 3 -10.84 3.70 -32.20
C PRO A 3 -10.01 3.10 -31.05
N HIS A 4 -10.65 3.14 -29.89
CA HIS A 4 -10.25 2.63 -28.58
C HIS A 4 -9.56 1.26 -28.62
N SER A 5 -8.32 1.21 -28.10
CA SER A 5 -7.65 -0.02 -27.70
C SER A 5 -7.55 -0.07 -26.18
N SER A 6 -8.43 -0.87 -25.59
CA SER A 6 -8.47 -1.23 -24.18
C SER A 6 -7.10 -1.71 -23.70
N LEU A 7 -6.49 -0.97 -22.77
CA LEU A 7 -5.25 -1.38 -22.12
C LEU A 7 -5.57 -2.49 -21.10
N SER A 8 -5.71 -3.72 -21.61
CA SER A 8 -5.79 -4.94 -20.81
C SER A 8 -4.39 -5.23 -20.25
N ILE A 9 -4.15 -4.89 -18.99
CA ILE A 9 -2.90 -5.23 -18.29
C ILE A 9 -2.83 -6.78 -18.21
N PRO A 10 -1.80 -7.42 -18.80
CA PRO A 10 -1.67 -8.87 -18.73
C PRO A 10 -1.39 -9.34 -17.30
N SER A 11 -2.16 -10.33 -16.84
CA SER A 11 -2.06 -11.02 -15.54
C SER A 11 -0.68 -11.65 -15.23
N ALA A 12 0.24 -11.64 -16.20
CA ALA A 12 1.58 -12.22 -16.08
C ALA A 12 2.50 -11.50 -15.07
N TYR A 13 2.26 -10.23 -14.74
CA TYR A 13 3.11 -9.48 -13.81
C TYR A 13 2.76 -9.68 -12.32
N ARG A 14 1.66 -10.36 -12.00
CA ARG A 14 1.22 -10.61 -10.61
C ARG A 14 1.80 -11.89 -9.98
N PHE A 15 2.45 -12.75 -10.76
CA PHE A 15 2.99 -14.03 -10.28
C PHE A 15 4.53 -14.08 -10.14
N SER A 16 5.27 -13.10 -10.65
CA SER A 16 6.75 -13.15 -10.68
C SER A 16 7.43 -12.86 -9.33
N VAL A 17 6.73 -12.30 -8.34
CA VAL A 17 7.34 -11.97 -7.04
C VAL A 17 7.32 -13.18 -6.08
N SER A 18 6.41 -14.15 -6.29
CA SER A 18 6.26 -15.29 -5.37
C SER A 18 7.12 -16.51 -5.72
N LEU A 19 7.72 -16.57 -6.91
CA LEU A 19 8.47 -17.75 -7.38
C LEU A 19 9.99 -17.69 -7.12
N TYR A 20 10.53 -16.53 -6.74
CA TYR A 20 11.96 -16.39 -6.44
C TYR A 20 12.39 -16.97 -5.08
N CYS A 21 11.46 -17.41 -4.22
CA CYS A 21 11.77 -17.95 -2.87
C CYS A 21 11.86 -19.49 -2.77
N LEU A 22 11.71 -20.25 -3.86
CA LEU A 22 11.56 -21.72 -3.79
C LEU A 22 12.67 -22.55 -4.47
N SER A 23 13.84 -21.97 -4.77
CA SER A 23 15.00 -22.72 -5.31
C SER A 23 16.26 -22.65 -4.45
N ILE A 24 16.14 -22.94 -3.15
CA ILE A 24 17.32 -23.35 -2.36
C ILE A 24 16.94 -24.53 -1.46
N PRO A 25 17.40 -25.74 -1.78
CA PRO A 25 17.63 -26.76 -0.76
C PRO A 25 19.04 -27.39 -0.93
N PRO A 26 19.49 -28.25 -0.01
CA PRO A 26 20.31 -27.86 1.12
C PRO A 26 21.72 -28.44 1.00
N SER A 27 22.71 -27.77 1.59
CA SER A 27 24.03 -28.36 1.81
C SER A 27 23.89 -29.56 2.76
N ASP A 28 24.40 -30.73 2.36
CA ASP A 28 25.05 -31.71 3.25
C ASP A 28 25.67 -32.88 2.44
N THR A 29 26.98 -32.79 2.16
CA THR A 29 27.97 -33.90 2.21
C THR A 29 29.35 -33.30 1.89
N ILE A 30 30.26 -33.29 2.87
CA ILE A 30 31.70 -33.05 2.69
C ILE A 30 32.39 -34.44 2.59
N PRO A 31 33.37 -34.65 1.70
CA PRO A 31 34.74 -34.68 2.23
C PRO A 31 35.81 -34.04 1.32
N ASN A 32 36.67 -33.28 1.99
CA ASN A 32 38.12 -33.24 1.77
C ASN A 32 38.68 -32.55 0.51
N ALA A 33 39.02 -31.27 0.67
CA ALA A 33 40.37 -30.77 0.35
C ALA A 33 40.56 -29.44 1.10
N THR A 34 41.49 -29.39 2.06
CA THR A 34 42.01 -28.11 2.54
C THR A 34 42.95 -27.54 1.49
N PRO A 35 42.82 -26.24 1.15
CA PRO A 35 43.97 -25.38 1.34
C PRO A 35 43.56 -24.06 2.01
N LYS A 36 44.44 -23.60 2.90
CA LYS A 36 44.22 -22.50 3.83
C LYS A 36 43.96 -21.17 3.11
N LEU A 37 42.89 -20.48 3.50
CA LEU A 37 42.73 -19.04 3.30
C LEU A 37 42.36 -18.39 4.64
N ASN A 38 43.42 -17.91 5.31
CA ASN A 38 43.48 -16.76 6.21
C ASN A 38 42.13 -16.22 6.74
N HIS A 39 41.85 -16.51 8.02
CA HIS A 39 40.78 -15.92 8.81
C HIS A 39 41.09 -14.44 9.11
N LYS A 40 40.63 -13.53 8.27
CA LYS A 40 40.47 -12.11 8.63
C LYS A 40 39.04 -11.67 8.30
N ASN A 41 38.28 -11.48 9.38
CA ASN A 41 37.09 -10.63 9.51
C ASN A 41 35.93 -10.94 8.55
N HIS A 42 34.87 -11.51 9.11
CA HIS A 42 33.59 -11.76 8.46
C HIS A 42 32.80 -10.45 8.32
N PRO A 43 32.56 -9.90 7.10
CA PRO A 43 31.68 -8.77 6.88
C PRO A 43 30.41 -9.25 6.17
N TYR A 44 29.68 -10.17 6.77
CA TYR A 44 28.29 -10.38 6.37
C TYR A 44 27.41 -9.59 7.35
N GLU A 45 27.43 -8.27 7.17
CA GLU A 45 26.38 -7.39 7.67
C GLU A 45 25.10 -7.75 6.90
N MET A 46 24.07 -8.16 7.63
CA MET A 46 22.72 -8.27 7.09
C MET A 46 22.24 -6.86 6.75
N PRO A 47 21.68 -6.59 5.54
CA PRO A 47 21.15 -5.28 5.22
C PRO A 47 19.97 -4.98 6.15
N ALA A 48 20.06 -3.85 6.84
CA ALA A 48 19.01 -3.36 7.70
C ALA A 48 17.69 -3.21 6.92
N ASP A 49 16.61 -3.52 7.62
CA ASP A 49 15.24 -3.66 7.14
C ASP A 49 14.69 -2.41 6.40
N ASP A 50 14.65 -2.46 5.05
CA ASP A 50 14.01 -1.44 4.19
C ASP A 50 12.51 -1.22 4.49
N ARG A 51 11.86 -2.06 5.30
CA ARG A 51 10.46 -1.87 5.69
C ARG A 51 10.27 -0.59 6.49
N SER A 52 11.24 -0.21 7.31
CA SER A 52 11.20 1.05 8.07
C SER A 52 11.14 2.27 7.15
N GLY A 53 11.97 2.28 6.09
CA GLY A 53 11.97 3.34 5.09
C GLY A 53 10.67 3.41 4.29
N LYS A 54 10.11 2.26 3.90
CA LYS A 54 8.82 2.18 3.18
C LYS A 54 7.66 2.67 4.05
N GLN A 55 7.65 2.33 5.34
CA GLN A 55 6.64 2.81 6.28
C GLN A 55 6.72 4.33 6.48
N ALA A 56 7.93 4.87 6.61
CA ALA A 56 8.14 6.32 6.73
C ALA A 56 7.65 7.06 5.47
N ALA A 57 7.95 6.54 4.28
CA ALA A 57 7.48 7.12 3.02
C ALA A 57 5.95 7.09 2.88
N ALA A 58 5.31 5.98 3.27
CA ALA A 58 3.85 5.87 3.26
C ALA A 58 3.19 6.87 4.21
N GLN A 59 3.75 7.06 5.42
CA GLN A 59 3.26 8.05 6.37
C GLN A 59 3.39 9.47 5.80
N GLN A 60 4.53 9.81 5.21
CA GLN A 60 4.76 11.11 4.59
C GLN A 60 3.78 11.36 3.43
N ALA A 61 3.49 10.35 2.61
CA ALA A 61 2.50 10.45 1.54
C ALA A 61 1.10 10.78 2.09
N VAL A 62 0.67 10.10 3.17
CA VAL A 62 -0.61 10.39 3.84
C VAL A 62 -0.63 11.81 4.40
N ASP A 63 0.48 12.28 4.97
CA ASP A 63 0.60 13.64 5.51
C ASP A 63 0.40 14.70 4.41
N ILE A 64 1.10 14.56 3.29
CA ILE A 64 1.00 15.47 2.13
C ILE A 64 -0.43 15.43 1.55
N LEU A 65 -1.00 14.24 1.38
CA LEU A 65 -2.35 14.08 0.84
C LEU A 65 -3.42 14.68 1.76
N HIS A 66 -3.23 14.60 3.08
CA HIS A 66 -4.12 15.23 4.04
C HIS A 66 -4.04 16.76 3.99
N GLU A 67 -2.86 17.33 3.80
CA GLU A 67 -2.68 18.78 3.58
C GLU A 67 -3.41 19.23 2.31
N ILE A 68 -3.26 18.51 1.20
CA ILE A 68 -3.99 18.76 -0.05
C ILE A 68 -5.51 18.69 0.17
N SER A 69 -6.00 17.65 0.86
CA SER A 69 -7.42 17.49 1.21
C SER A 69 -7.96 18.68 2.02
N THR A 70 -7.14 19.22 2.92
CA THR A 70 -7.48 20.40 3.74
C THR A 70 -7.58 21.66 2.88
N ILE A 71 -6.59 21.90 2.01
CA ILE A 71 -6.59 23.05 1.09
C ILE A 71 -7.82 23.01 0.17
N LEU A 72 -8.19 21.82 -0.31
CA LEU A 72 -9.34 21.61 -1.18
C LEU A 72 -10.67 21.52 -0.42
N ASN A 73 -10.68 21.69 0.91
CA ASN A 73 -11.86 21.56 1.76
C ASN A 73 -12.65 20.27 1.51
N CYS A 74 -11.96 19.14 1.30
CA CYS A 74 -12.60 17.83 1.17
C CYS A 74 -13.12 17.30 2.52
N HIS A 75 -12.67 17.90 3.63
CA HIS A 75 -13.03 17.52 5.01
C HIS A 75 -12.79 16.04 5.31
N LEU A 76 -11.72 15.43 4.77
CA LEU A 76 -11.36 14.04 5.06
C LEU A 76 -10.30 13.98 6.16
N ASP A 77 -10.62 13.34 7.28
CA ASP A 77 -9.64 13.04 8.32
C ASP A 77 -8.60 12.04 7.83
N ARG A 78 -7.41 12.07 8.44
CA ARG A 78 -6.28 11.18 8.14
C ARG A 78 -6.68 9.71 8.06
N ARG A 79 -7.50 9.23 9.01
CA ARG A 79 -7.97 7.83 9.03
C ARG A 79 -8.80 7.49 7.81
N THR A 80 -9.76 8.34 7.45
CA THR A 80 -10.64 8.14 6.30
C THR A 80 -9.83 8.20 5.00
N LEU A 81 -8.89 9.14 4.91
CA LEU A 81 -7.98 9.26 3.78
C LEU A 81 -7.12 8.00 3.59
N SER A 82 -6.56 7.44 4.67
CA SER A 82 -5.83 6.16 4.61
C SER A 82 -6.70 4.99 4.15
N ILE A 83 -7.97 4.94 4.57
CA ILE A 83 -8.91 3.91 4.10
C ILE A 83 -9.16 4.07 2.59
N CYS A 84 -9.41 5.30 2.12
CA CYS A 84 -9.61 5.59 0.71
C CYS A 84 -8.39 5.19 -0.14
N ILE A 85 -7.17 5.51 0.33
CA ILE A 85 -5.93 5.09 -0.34
C ILE A 85 -5.87 3.57 -0.46
N SER A 86 -6.06 2.84 0.64
CA SER A 86 -6.05 1.37 0.61
C SER A 86 -7.08 0.80 -0.35
N MET A 87 -8.29 1.38 -0.43
CA MET A 87 -9.30 0.94 -1.38
C MET A 87 -8.86 1.15 -2.84
N ILE A 88 -8.29 2.32 -3.14
CA ILE A 88 -7.79 2.65 -4.48
C ILE A 88 -6.61 1.75 -4.86
N GLU A 89 -5.68 1.47 -3.93
CA GLU A 89 -4.58 0.52 -4.13
C GLU A 89 -5.06 -0.91 -4.38
N ASN A 90 -6.23 -1.28 -3.87
CA ASN A 90 -6.91 -2.55 -4.16
C ASN A 90 -7.71 -2.54 -5.49
N GLY A 91 -7.70 -1.43 -6.24
CA GLY A 91 -8.32 -1.33 -7.56
C GLY A 91 -9.72 -0.73 -7.58
N VAL A 92 -10.18 -0.11 -6.49
CA VAL A 92 -11.47 0.61 -6.48
C VAL A 92 -11.36 1.89 -7.31
N ASN A 93 -12.40 2.18 -8.13
CA ASN A 93 -12.45 3.44 -8.89
C ASN A 93 -12.58 4.65 -7.92
N PRO A 94 -11.66 5.63 -7.96
CA PRO A 94 -11.73 6.83 -7.12
C PRO A 94 -12.99 7.68 -7.33
N GLU A 95 -13.54 7.73 -8.54
CA GLU A 95 -14.75 8.51 -8.85
C GLU A 95 -15.99 7.89 -8.19
N ALA A 96 -16.12 6.56 -8.27
CA ALA A 96 -17.18 5.82 -7.62
C ALA A 96 -17.06 5.93 -6.09
N LEU A 97 -15.85 5.81 -5.55
CA LEU A 97 -15.58 5.99 -4.13
C LEU A 97 -15.97 7.39 -3.65
N ALA A 98 -15.68 8.43 -4.42
CA ALA A 98 -16.06 9.80 -4.10
C ALA A 98 -17.59 9.98 -4.01
N SER A 99 -18.35 9.35 -4.91
CA SER A 99 -19.82 9.34 -4.84
C SER A 99 -20.32 8.69 -3.55
N VAL A 100 -19.80 7.50 -3.21
CA VAL A 100 -20.18 6.79 -1.97
C VAL A 100 -19.85 7.62 -0.73
N VAL A 101 -18.67 8.24 -0.66
CA VAL A 101 -18.28 9.10 0.47
C VAL A 101 -19.23 10.30 0.61
N LYS A 102 -19.66 10.91 -0.50
CA LYS A 102 -20.62 12.02 -0.48
C LYS A 102 -22.00 11.58 0.01
N GLU A 103 -22.48 10.43 -0.47
CA GLU A 103 -23.77 9.86 -0.07
C GLU A 103 -23.80 9.53 1.43
N LEU A 104 -22.79 8.80 1.94
CA LEU A 104 -22.70 8.45 3.36
C LEU A 104 -22.64 9.68 4.28
N ARG A 105 -21.96 10.74 3.85
CA ARG A 105 -21.90 12.01 4.60
C ARG A 105 -23.27 12.69 4.65
N LYS A 106 -23.97 12.71 3.53
CA LYS A 106 -25.32 13.28 3.45
C LYS A 106 -26.29 12.52 4.36
N GLU A 107 -26.28 11.20 4.28
CA GLU A 107 -27.13 10.35 5.13
C GLU A 107 -26.82 10.54 6.62
N SER A 108 -25.53 10.62 6.99
CA SER A 108 -25.13 10.89 8.38
C SER A 108 -25.71 12.22 8.88
N GLN A 109 -25.63 13.29 8.08
CA GLN A 109 -26.16 14.60 8.45
C GLN A 109 -27.69 14.57 8.60
N GLU A 110 -28.39 13.84 7.73
CA GLU A 110 -29.84 13.66 7.82
C GLU A 110 -30.24 12.91 9.09
N VAL A 111 -29.50 11.85 9.45
CA VAL A 111 -29.71 11.10 10.68
C VAL A 111 -29.45 11.98 11.91
N ASP A 112 -28.36 12.74 11.94
CA ASP A 112 -28.03 13.65 13.04
C ASP A 112 -29.11 14.73 13.22
N ALA A 113 -29.61 15.29 12.12
CA ALA A 113 -30.70 16.25 12.13
C ALA A 113 -32.02 15.65 12.67
N GLN A 114 -32.34 14.41 12.28
CA GLN A 114 -33.51 13.69 12.79
C GLN A 114 -33.38 13.43 14.29
N ILE A 115 -32.21 12.97 14.76
CA ILE A 115 -31.94 12.75 16.19
C ILE A 115 -32.09 14.06 16.98
N ALA A 116 -31.57 15.17 16.45
CA ALA A 116 -31.72 16.48 17.07
C ALA A 116 -33.19 16.93 17.15
N SER A 117 -33.99 16.68 16.11
CA SER A 117 -35.41 17.02 16.10
C SER A 117 -36.22 16.19 17.10
N ARG A 118 -35.89 14.91 17.28
CA ARG A 118 -36.56 14.00 18.22
C ARG A 118 -36.26 14.32 19.69
N ARG A 119 -35.19 15.07 19.96
CA ARG A 119 -34.78 15.49 21.30
C ARG A 119 -35.34 16.87 21.71
N ARG A 120 -36.03 17.56 20.80
CA ARG A 120 -36.75 18.82 21.07
C ARG A 120 -38.22 18.53 21.36
#